data_AF-A0A1H8IZD3-F1
#
_entry.id   AF-A0A1H8IZD3-F1
#
_cell.length_a   1.000
_cell.length_b   1.000
_cell.length_c   1.000
_cell.angle_alpha   90.00
_cell.angle_beta   90.00
_cell.angle_gamma   90.00
#
_symmetry.space_group_name_H-M   'P 1'
#
loop_
_entity.id
_entity.type
_entity.pdbx_description
1 polymer ?
#
loop_
_entity_poly.entity_id
_entity_poly.type
_entity_poly.pdbx_seq_one_letter_code
_entity_poly.pdbx_strand_id
1 'polypeptide(L)'
;MTELTKDLLKIISETAIKLNRADELKKQEEKHDRRIRNIRLLLKNYRALVLHSERIKDDLDCLDETSIHHLDVYTISLESIESIMKSQKKTVAMIEFVNDKINAYKKSCNKEELKYFKVLEMKYITPEKYSAQEIAERINVDRTTVSRYLSRAVDDLHVIIFGIEALQFER
;
A
#
# COMPACT_ATOMS: atom_id res chain seq x y z
N MET A 1 -32.52 -12.69 -46.47
CA MET A 1 -31.48 -12.23 -45.52
C MET A 1 -32.20 -11.61 -44.35
N THR A 2 -31.92 -12.09 -43.15
CA THR A 2 -32.70 -11.89 -41.91
C THR A 2 -32.76 -10.41 -41.51
N GLU A 3 -33.94 -9.81 -41.65
CA GLU A 3 -34.26 -8.54 -40.98
C GLU A 3 -34.27 -8.80 -39.47
N LEU A 4 -33.21 -8.39 -38.80
CA LEU A 4 -33.10 -8.44 -37.36
C LEU A 4 -34.18 -7.48 -36.81
N THR A 5 -35.22 -8.02 -36.18
CA THR A 5 -36.32 -7.21 -35.62
C THR A 5 -35.75 -6.17 -34.65
N LYS A 6 -36.24 -4.92 -34.73
CA LYS A 6 -35.77 -3.80 -33.89
C LYS A 6 -35.74 -4.15 -32.40
N ASP A 7 -36.66 -5.00 -31.94
CA ASP A 7 -36.71 -5.49 -30.57
C ASP A 7 -35.52 -6.37 -30.20
N LEU A 8 -35.08 -7.25 -31.12
CA LEU A 8 -33.90 -8.08 -30.92
C LEU A 8 -32.62 -7.23 -30.88
N LEU A 9 -32.51 -6.22 -31.74
CA LEU A 9 -31.41 -5.24 -31.70
C LEU A 9 -31.36 -4.49 -30.36
N LYS A 10 -32.52 -4.07 -29.84
CA LYS A 10 -32.62 -3.39 -28.55
C LYS A 10 -32.21 -4.31 -27.40
N ILE A 11 -32.67 -5.56 -27.39
CA ILE A 11 -32.31 -6.54 -26.37
C ILE A 11 -30.80 -6.83 -26.40
N ILE A 12 -30.22 -7.01 -27.59
CA ILE A 12 -28.77 -7.23 -27.75
C ILE A 12 -27.98 -6.02 -27.24
N SER A 13 -28.39 -4.80 -27.61
CA SER A 13 -27.78 -3.54 -27.15
C SER A 13 -27.81 -3.41 -25.63
N GLU A 14 -28.98 -3.60 -25.02
CA GLU A 14 -29.15 -3.51 -23.57
C GLU A 14 -28.35 -4.58 -22.83
N THR A 15 -28.31 -5.80 -23.37
CA THR A 15 -27.52 -6.91 -22.80
C THR A 15 -26.03 -6.63 -22.89
N ALA A 16 -25.56 -6.12 -24.03
CA ALA A 16 -24.16 -5.73 -24.22
C ALA A 16 -23.73 -4.61 -23.26
N ILE A 17 -24.58 -3.59 -23.05
CA ILE A 17 -24.30 -2.51 -22.09
C ILE A 17 -24.26 -3.04 -20.65
N LYS A 18 -25.18 -3.94 -20.27
CA LYS A 18 -25.19 -4.55 -18.93
C LYS A 18 -23.94 -5.40 -18.69
N LEU A 19 -23.54 -6.22 -19.65
CA LEU A 19 -22.32 -7.03 -19.57
C LEU A 19 -21.07 -6.15 -19.45
N ASN A 20 -20.95 -5.11 -20.27
CA ASN A 20 -19.80 -4.20 -20.21
C ASN A 20 -19.72 -3.49 -18.85
N ARG A 21 -20.84 -2.98 -18.32
CA ARG A 21 -20.88 -2.37 -16.99
C ARG A 21 -20.48 -3.36 -15.88
N ALA A 22 -20.94 -4.60 -15.97
CA ALA A 22 -20.56 -5.64 -15.00
C ALA A 22 -19.06 -5.95 -15.06
N ASP A 23 -18.48 -6.04 -16.26
CA ASP A 23 -17.05 -6.25 -16.45
C ASP A 23 -16.21 -5.07 -15.94
N GLU A 24 -16.68 -3.84 -16.15
CA GLU A 24 -16.05 -2.63 -15.61
C GLU A 24 -16.04 -2.63 -14.08
N LEU A 25 -17.17 -2.93 -13.44
CA LEU A 25 -17.28 -3.02 -11.99
C LEU A 25 -16.33 -4.08 -11.42
N LYS A 26 -16.32 -5.28 -12.01
CA LYS A 26 -15.42 -6.36 -11.60
C LYS A 26 -13.95 -5.95 -11.69
N LYS A 27 -13.55 -5.27 -12.78
CA LYS A 27 -12.18 -4.74 -12.92
C LYS A 27 -11.85 -3.70 -11.85
N GLN A 28 -12.80 -2.88 -11.41
CA GLN A 28 -12.58 -1.90 -10.34
C GLN A 28 -12.42 -2.58 -8.98
N GLU A 29 -13.23 -3.60 -8.69
CA GLU A 29 -13.10 -4.42 -7.47
C GLU A 29 -11.73 -5.12 -7.42
N GLU A 30 -11.32 -5.76 -8.52
CA GLU A 30 -10.01 -6.41 -8.61
C GLU A 30 -8.84 -5.44 -8.39
N LYS A 31 -8.95 -4.21 -8.94
CA LYS A 31 -7.98 -3.14 -8.71
C LYS A 31 -7.96 -2.70 -7.25
N HIS A 32 -9.12 -2.48 -6.65
CA HIS A 32 -9.26 -2.11 -5.24
C HIS A 32 -8.59 -3.15 -4.34
N ASP A 33 -8.93 -4.42 -4.51
CA ASP A 33 -8.37 -5.53 -3.74
C ASP A 33 -6.85 -5.63 -3.90
N ARG A 34 -6.35 -5.44 -5.13
CA ARG A 34 -4.92 -5.41 -5.39
C ARG A 34 -4.22 -4.25 -4.66
N ARG A 35 -4.80 -3.05 -4.67
CA ARG A 35 -4.25 -1.87 -3.99
C ARG A 35 -4.18 -2.08 -2.47
N ILE A 36 -5.24 -2.58 -1.87
CA ILE A 36 -5.29 -2.92 -0.44
C ILE A 36 -4.24 -3.98 -0.09
N ARG A 37 -4.12 -5.04 -0.90
CA ARG A 37 -3.07 -6.06 -0.71
C ARG A 37 -1.66 -5.47 -0.76
N ASN A 38 -1.41 -4.54 -1.69
CA ASN A 38 -0.11 -3.87 -1.81
C ASN A 38 0.20 -3.00 -0.58
N ILE A 39 -0.78 -2.26 -0.06
CA ILE A 39 -0.61 -1.48 1.18
C ILE A 39 -0.26 -2.40 2.35
N ARG A 40 -0.98 -3.52 2.51
CA ARG A 40 -0.67 -4.51 3.57
C ARG A 40 0.72 -5.09 3.42
N LEU A 41 1.17 -5.38 2.20
CA LEU A 41 2.50 -5.88 1.93
C LEU A 41 3.58 -4.86 2.30
N LEU A 42 3.34 -3.59 1.97
CA LEU A 42 4.24 -2.48 2.29
C LEU A 42 4.36 -2.29 3.80
N LEU A 43 3.22 -2.20 4.52
CA LEU A 43 3.18 -2.08 5.97
C LEU A 43 3.86 -3.27 6.67
N LYS A 44 3.65 -4.50 6.18
CA LYS A 44 4.27 -5.71 6.74
C LYS A 44 5.81 -5.65 6.68
N ASN A 45 6.37 -5.03 5.65
CA ASN A 45 7.81 -4.90 5.44
C ASN A 45 8.36 -3.52 5.82
N TYR A 46 7.53 -2.61 6.30
CA TYR A 46 7.86 -1.21 6.54
C TYR A 46 9.15 -1.03 7.35
N ARG A 47 9.27 -1.67 8.52
CA ARG A 47 10.47 -1.56 9.38
C ARG A 47 11.77 -1.95 8.66
N ALA A 48 11.73 -3.05 7.88
CA ALA A 48 12.89 -3.52 7.14
C ALA A 48 13.29 -2.53 6.04
N LEU A 49 12.30 -1.94 5.36
CA LEU A 49 12.52 -0.94 4.33
C LEU A 49 13.04 0.39 4.92
N VAL A 50 12.56 0.80 6.10
CA VAL A 50 13.08 1.98 6.82
C VAL A 50 14.55 1.77 7.16
N LEU A 51 14.90 0.66 7.83
CA LEU A 51 16.28 0.32 8.16
C LEU A 51 17.18 0.24 6.91
N HIS A 52 16.66 -0.29 5.80
CA HIS A 52 17.39 -0.31 4.54
C HIS A 52 17.60 1.11 3.99
N SER A 53 16.58 1.97 4.05
CA SER A 53 16.66 3.36 3.58
C SER A 53 17.60 4.23 4.41
N GLU A 54 17.70 4.01 5.72
CA GLU A 54 18.63 4.70 6.61
C GLU A 54 20.07 4.34 6.26
N ARG A 55 20.38 3.04 6.10
CA ARG A 55 21.70 2.59 5.66
C ARG A 55 22.12 3.19 4.32
N ILE A 56 21.20 3.26 3.35
CA ILE A 56 21.48 3.90 2.05
C ILE A 56 21.82 5.38 2.23
N LYS A 57 21.14 6.10 3.14
CA LYS A 57 21.42 7.51 3.41
C LYS A 57 22.78 7.68 4.10
N ASP A 58 23.06 6.85 5.10
CA ASP A 58 24.36 6.84 5.79
C ASP A 58 25.50 6.53 4.80
N ASP A 59 25.31 5.56 3.91
CA ASP A 59 26.29 5.21 2.87
C ASP A 59 26.48 6.37 1.89
N LEU A 60 25.41 7.08 1.47
CA LEU A 60 25.49 8.25 0.59
C LEU A 60 26.16 9.46 1.23
N ASP A 61 25.94 9.68 2.52
CA ASP A 61 26.57 10.78 3.28
C ASP A 61 28.04 10.47 3.61
N CYS A 62 28.42 9.18 3.67
CA CYS A 62 29.80 8.72 3.86
C CYS A 62 30.58 8.53 2.53
N LEU A 63 29.93 8.74 1.38
CA LEU A 63 30.54 8.63 0.07
C LEU A 63 31.24 9.95 -0.31
N ASP A 64 32.46 10.12 0.22
CA ASP A 64 33.53 10.69 -0.59
C ASP A 64 33.70 9.77 -1.83
N GLU A 65 34.02 10.31 -3.02
CA GLU A 65 33.91 9.68 -4.36
C GLU A 65 34.53 8.27 -4.56
N THR A 66 35.14 7.68 -3.54
CA THR A 66 35.99 6.49 -3.61
C THR A 66 35.35 5.20 -3.05
N SER A 67 34.23 5.25 -2.31
CA SER A 67 33.77 4.07 -1.53
C SER A 67 32.92 3.05 -2.29
N ILE A 68 32.67 3.25 -3.60
CA ILE A 68 32.08 2.22 -4.49
C ILE A 68 32.99 0.98 -4.58
N HIS A 69 34.26 1.07 -4.14
CA HIS A 69 35.21 -0.03 -4.10
C HIS A 69 35.02 -1.06 -2.96
N HIS A 70 34.10 -0.85 -2.01
CA HIS A 70 33.95 -1.74 -0.85
C HIS A 70 32.78 -2.73 -0.91
N LEU A 71 31.95 -2.67 -1.95
CA LEU A 71 31.06 -3.80 -2.26
C LEU A 71 31.93 -4.89 -2.89
N ASP A 72 31.73 -6.17 -2.59
CA ASP A 72 32.47 -7.28 -3.24
C ASP A 72 32.22 -7.28 -4.78
N VAL A 73 32.93 -6.41 -5.50
CA VAL A 73 32.74 -6.06 -6.92
C VAL A 73 33.22 -7.18 -7.85
N TYR A 74 33.92 -8.19 -7.35
CA TYR A 74 34.45 -9.27 -8.19
C TYR A 74 33.40 -10.19 -8.80
N THR A 75 32.10 -10.07 -8.44
CA THR A 75 31.04 -10.95 -8.95
C THR A 75 29.80 -10.21 -9.50
N ILE A 76 29.71 -8.89 -9.35
CA ILE A 76 28.53 -8.10 -9.74
C ILE A 76 28.87 -7.23 -10.95
N SER A 77 28.18 -7.43 -12.07
CA SER A 77 28.36 -6.61 -13.29
C SER A 77 27.99 -5.15 -13.05
N LEU A 78 28.57 -4.21 -13.82
CA LEU A 78 28.23 -2.79 -13.76
C LEU A 78 26.73 -2.52 -13.96
N GLU A 79 26.10 -3.24 -14.89
CA GLU A 79 24.64 -3.17 -15.12
C GLU A 79 23.83 -3.61 -13.88
N SER A 80 24.33 -4.58 -13.12
CA SER A 80 23.71 -5.02 -11.88
C SER A 80 23.84 -3.97 -10.78
N ILE A 81 24.97 -3.26 -10.71
CA ILE A 81 25.20 -2.16 -9.76
C ILE A 81 24.24 -1.00 -10.04
N GLU A 82 24.10 -0.56 -11.30
CA GLU A 82 23.16 0.51 -11.66
C GLU A 82 21.71 0.15 -11.33
N SER A 83 21.32 -1.10 -11.58
CA SER A 83 19.98 -1.62 -11.24
C SER A 83 19.74 -1.61 -9.73
N ILE A 84 20.74 -2.03 -8.94
CA ILE A 84 20.69 -2.02 -7.48
C ILE A 84 20.54 -0.57 -6.98
N MET A 85 21.37 0.36 -7.43
CA MET A 85 21.29 1.77 -7.04
C MET A 85 19.92 2.38 -7.38
N LYS A 86 19.38 2.05 -8.56
CA LYS A 86 18.03 2.49 -8.96
C LYS A 86 16.95 1.91 -8.04
N SER A 87 17.09 0.65 -7.63
CA SER A 87 16.17 -0.01 -6.68
C SER A 87 16.25 0.61 -5.28
N GLN A 88 17.45 0.94 -4.81
CA GLN A 88 17.71 1.61 -3.54
C GLN A 88 17.07 3.00 -3.51
N LYS A 89 17.30 3.83 -4.55
CA LYS A 89 16.65 5.16 -4.68
C LYS A 89 15.12 5.07 -4.66
N LYS A 90 14.54 4.06 -5.35
CA LYS A 90 13.10 3.81 -5.30
C LYS A 90 12.61 3.46 -3.90
N THR A 91 13.40 2.71 -3.13
CA THR A 91 13.05 2.32 -1.76
C THR A 91 13.01 3.54 -0.84
N VAL A 92 14.03 4.42 -0.93
CA VAL A 92 14.07 5.68 -0.17
C VAL A 92 12.85 6.55 -0.48
N ALA A 93 12.57 6.80 -1.77
CA ALA A 93 11.42 7.60 -2.18
C ALA A 93 10.08 6.99 -1.74
N MET A 94 9.96 5.66 -1.78
CA MET A 94 8.76 4.96 -1.31
C MET A 94 8.57 5.11 0.20
N ILE A 95 9.64 5.00 0.99
CA ILE A 95 9.55 5.14 2.45
C ILE A 95 9.18 6.57 2.84
N GLU A 96 9.77 7.58 2.20
CA GLU A 96 9.40 8.98 2.41
C GLU A 96 7.93 9.22 2.07
N PHE A 97 7.47 8.74 0.90
CA PHE A 97 6.07 8.82 0.52
C PHE A 97 5.14 8.15 1.54
N VAL A 98 5.47 6.94 2.01
CA VAL A 98 4.65 6.22 2.99
C VAL A 98 4.60 6.95 4.33
N ASN A 99 5.73 7.48 4.80
CA ASN A 99 5.81 8.26 6.04
C ASN A 99 4.89 9.47 5.99
N ASP A 100 4.90 10.20 4.87
CA ASP A 100 4.00 11.34 4.66
C ASP A 100 2.53 10.93 4.71
N LYS A 101 2.18 9.79 4.12
CA LYS A 101 0.80 9.28 4.11
C LYS A 101 0.35 8.77 5.48
N ILE A 102 1.23 8.12 6.24
CA ILE A 102 0.96 7.71 7.63
C ILE A 102 0.76 8.95 8.52
N ASN A 103 1.58 9.98 8.34
CA ASN A 103 1.46 11.24 9.07
C ASN A 103 0.17 11.98 8.71
N ALA A 104 -0.20 12.01 7.42
CA ALA A 104 -1.48 12.55 6.99
C ALA A 104 -2.66 11.80 7.62
N TYR A 105 -2.58 10.47 7.69
CA TYR A 105 -3.60 9.65 8.35
C TYR A 105 -3.75 10.01 9.82
N LYS A 106 -2.64 10.05 10.58
CA LYS A 106 -2.64 10.45 11.99
C LYS A 106 -3.29 11.83 12.22
N LYS A 107 -3.01 12.79 11.32
CA LYS A 107 -3.57 14.16 11.39
C LYS A 107 -5.06 14.21 11.02
N SER A 108 -5.52 13.32 10.15
CA SER A 108 -6.93 13.25 9.74
C SER A 108 -7.83 12.60 10.78
N CYS A 109 -7.27 11.74 11.65
CA CYS A 109 -8.06 11.02 12.65
C CYS A 109 -8.72 11.95 13.68
N ASN A 110 -10.01 11.75 13.90
CA ASN A 110 -10.70 12.25 15.08
C ASN A 110 -10.43 11.38 16.32
N LYS A 111 -10.97 11.77 17.48
CA LYS A 111 -10.75 11.06 18.76
C LYS A 111 -11.13 9.58 18.72
N GLU A 112 -12.17 9.22 17.97
CA GLU A 112 -12.62 7.83 17.87
C GLU A 112 -11.80 7.02 16.88
N GLU A 113 -11.29 7.64 15.82
CA GLU A 113 -10.46 7.01 14.78
C GLU A 113 -9.02 6.78 15.22
N LEU A 114 -8.54 7.56 16.20
CA LEU A 114 -7.20 7.39 16.77
C LEU A 114 -6.92 5.97 17.29
N LYS A 115 -7.95 5.21 17.68
CA LYS A 115 -7.79 3.80 18.09
C LYS A 115 -7.35 2.90 16.92
N TYR A 116 -7.80 3.19 15.70
CA TYR A 116 -7.41 2.46 14.49
C TYR A 116 -5.96 2.76 14.14
N PHE A 117 -5.60 4.05 14.15
CA PHE A 117 -4.22 4.49 13.94
C PHE A 117 -3.27 3.87 14.97
N LYS A 118 -3.62 3.87 16.27
CA LYS A 118 -2.79 3.27 17.33
C LYS A 118 -2.50 1.79 17.09
N VAL A 119 -3.50 1.01 16.65
CA VAL A 119 -3.31 -0.40 16.29
C VAL A 119 -2.32 -0.55 15.13
N LEU A 120 -2.47 0.28 14.08
CA LEU A 120 -1.56 0.28 12.94
C LEU A 120 -0.13 0.67 13.34
N GLU A 121 0.01 1.72 14.16
CA GLU A 121 1.28 2.25 14.64
C GLU A 121 2.03 1.17 15.43
N MET A 122 1.40 0.56 16.44
CA MET A 122 1.97 -0.55 17.19
C MET A 122 2.30 -1.75 16.29
N LYS A 123 1.42 -2.08 15.33
CA LYS A 123 1.61 -3.27 14.52
C LYS A 123 2.80 -3.14 13.58
N TYR A 124 2.98 -1.99 12.94
CA TYR A 124 3.88 -1.83 11.81
C TYR A 124 4.95 -0.75 11.98
N ILE A 125 4.68 0.32 12.73
CA ILE A 125 5.45 1.58 12.66
C ILE A 125 6.37 1.74 13.86
N THR A 126 5.94 1.41 15.07
CA THR A 126 6.78 1.48 16.27
C THR A 126 8.02 0.60 16.12
N PRO A 127 9.16 0.96 16.72
CA PRO A 127 10.36 0.12 16.67
C PRO A 127 10.10 -1.31 17.15
N GLU A 128 9.35 -1.46 18.24
CA GLU A 128 8.90 -2.75 18.75
C GLU A 128 7.78 -3.35 17.89
N LYS A 129 7.84 -4.66 17.65
CA LYS A 129 6.88 -5.39 16.83
C LYS A 129 5.88 -6.15 17.70
N TYR A 130 4.74 -5.53 17.96
CA TYR A 130 3.69 -6.16 18.76
C TYR A 130 2.88 -7.22 17.98
N SER A 131 2.60 -8.32 18.66
CA SER A 131 1.62 -9.33 18.28
C SER A 131 0.20 -8.77 18.40
N ALA A 132 -0.77 -9.44 17.78
CA ALA A 132 -2.17 -9.03 17.91
C ALA A 132 -2.69 -9.18 19.35
N GLN A 133 -2.12 -10.11 20.12
CA GLN A 133 -2.49 -10.37 21.50
C GLN A 133 -1.97 -9.27 22.43
N GLU A 134 -0.69 -8.89 22.29
CA GLU A 134 -0.11 -7.78 23.08
C GLU A 134 -0.82 -6.45 22.80
N ILE A 135 -1.19 -6.20 21.53
CA ILE A 135 -1.97 -5.02 21.17
C ILE A 135 -3.34 -5.05 21.85
N ALA A 136 -4.03 -6.20 21.80
CA ALA A 136 -5.34 -6.40 22.42
C ALA A 136 -5.31 -6.10 23.93
N GLU A 137 -4.32 -6.62 24.63
CA GLU A 137 -4.11 -6.38 26.06
C GLU A 137 -3.83 -4.89 26.35
N ARG A 138 -2.96 -4.25 25.58
CA ARG A 138 -2.58 -2.84 25.78
C ARG A 138 -3.72 -1.85 25.60
N ILE A 139 -4.67 -2.14 24.70
CA ILE A 139 -5.80 -1.25 24.41
C ILE A 139 -7.13 -1.78 24.98
N ASN A 140 -7.07 -2.88 25.75
CA ASN A 140 -8.20 -3.53 26.40
C ASN A 140 -9.36 -3.89 25.44
N VAL A 141 -9.05 -4.64 24.39
CA VAL A 141 -10.03 -5.17 23.43
C VAL A 141 -9.72 -6.61 23.04
N ASP A 142 -10.68 -7.31 22.46
CA ASP A 142 -10.44 -8.65 21.92
C ASP A 142 -9.47 -8.65 20.73
N ARG A 143 -8.73 -9.75 20.56
CA ARG A 143 -7.84 -9.97 19.41
C ARG A 143 -8.56 -9.80 18.05
N THR A 144 -9.83 -10.19 17.96
CA THR A 144 -10.65 -10.02 16.75
C THR A 144 -10.93 -8.53 16.47
N THR A 145 -11.13 -7.73 17.51
CA THR A 145 -11.30 -6.27 17.42
C THR A 145 -10.02 -5.61 16.93
N VAL A 146 -8.83 -6.07 17.36
CA VAL A 146 -7.54 -5.60 16.82
C VAL A 146 -7.47 -5.79 15.30
N SER A 147 -7.82 -6.99 14.80
CA SER A 147 -7.83 -7.25 13.36
C SER A 147 -8.81 -6.33 12.62
N ARG A 148 -10.00 -6.08 13.17
CA ARG A 148 -10.97 -5.14 12.59
C ARG A 148 -10.44 -3.72 12.56
N TYR A 149 -9.83 -3.25 13.65
CA TYR A 149 -9.25 -1.90 13.74
C TYR A 149 -8.12 -1.72 12.75
N LEU A 150 -7.27 -2.75 12.59
CA LEU A 150 -6.21 -2.74 11.60
C LEU A 150 -6.75 -2.71 10.16
N SER A 151 -7.81 -3.47 9.86
CA SER A 151 -8.45 -3.40 8.54
C SER A 151 -8.97 -2.01 8.24
N ARG A 152 -9.66 -1.37 9.21
CA ARG A 152 -10.13 0.02 9.06
C ARG A 152 -8.98 0.98 8.80
N ALA A 153 -7.89 0.88 9.55
CA ALA A 153 -6.72 1.72 9.33
C ALA A 153 -6.07 1.53 7.94
N VAL A 154 -6.10 0.32 7.40
CA VAL A 154 -5.61 0.05 6.03
C VAL A 154 -6.54 0.65 4.98
N ASP A 155 -7.86 0.56 5.18
CA ASP A 155 -8.86 1.14 4.29
C ASP A 155 -8.75 2.68 4.28
N ASP A 156 -8.56 3.30 5.44
CA ASP A 156 -8.32 4.74 5.57
C ASP A 156 -7.04 5.17 4.83
N LEU A 157 -5.94 4.42 5.01
CA LEU A 157 -4.68 4.65 4.28
C LEU A 157 -4.84 4.48 2.77
N HIS A 158 -5.68 3.55 2.32
CA HIS A 158 -5.98 3.38 0.90
C HIS A 158 -6.61 4.64 0.31
N VAL A 159 -7.57 5.23 1.01
CA VAL A 159 -8.17 6.51 0.61
C VAL A 159 -7.14 7.63 0.60
N ILE A 160 -6.26 7.70 1.60
CA ILE A 160 -5.23 8.75 1.70
C ILE A 160 -4.15 8.62 0.60
N ILE A 161 -3.81 7.39 0.20
CA ILE A 161 -2.80 7.12 -0.83
C ILE A 161 -3.37 7.39 -2.23
N PHE A 162 -4.57 6.91 -2.53
CA PHE A 162 -5.14 6.93 -3.89
C PHE A 162 -6.19 8.03 -4.11
N GLY A 163 -6.62 8.74 -3.07
CA GLY A 163 -7.54 9.87 -3.15
C GLY A 163 -8.87 9.49 -3.78
N ILE A 164 -9.34 10.30 -4.74
CA ILE A 164 -10.63 10.10 -5.42
C ILE A 164 -10.70 8.72 -6.09
N GLU A 165 -9.58 8.17 -6.57
CA GLU A 165 -9.56 6.83 -7.19
C GLU A 165 -9.81 5.69 -6.20
N ALA A 166 -9.72 5.95 -4.90
CA ALA A 166 -10.09 4.97 -3.87
C ALA A 166 -11.59 4.92 -3.63
N LEU A 167 -12.32 5.98 -3.97
CA LEU A 167 -13.74 6.10 -3.68
C LEU A 167 -14.54 5.31 -4.71
N GLN A 168 -15.17 4.24 -4.25
CA GLN A 168 -16.23 3.58 -5.00
C GLN A 168 -17.53 4.30 -4.65
N PHE A 169 -18.06 5.07 -5.59
CA PHE A 169 -19.40 5.60 -5.45
C PHE A 169 -20.39 4.45 -5.57
N GLU A 170 -21.05 4.11 -4.46
CA GLU A 170 -22.25 3.27 -4.51
C GLU A 170 -23.29 4.01 -5.39
N ARG A 171 -23.79 3.31 -6.41
CA ARG A 171 -24.89 3.77 -7.26
C ARG A 171 -26.19 3.13 -6.82
#